data_AF-A0A497T5B1-F1
#
_entry.id   AF-A0A497T5B1-F1
#
_cell.length_a   1.000
_cell.length_b   1.000
_cell.length_c   1.000
_cell.angle_alpha   90.00
_cell.angle_beta   90.00
_cell.angle_gamma   90.00
#
_symmetry.space_group_name_H-M   'P 1'
#
loop_
_entity.id
_entity.type
_entity.pdbx_description
1 polymer ?
#
loop_
_entity_poly.entity_id
_entity_poly.type
_entity_poly.pdbx_seq_one_letter_code
_entity_poly.pdbx_strand_id
1 'polypeptide(L)'
;MHPAVKILGGIILVVIGLGLFLDSLYSHITRIAWLDNFLIVLTGIIPIFLILLGLFVVWLEIDELKTLKELEAEEKRKRRKK
;
A
#
# COMPACT_ATOMS: atom_id res chain seq x y z
N MET A 1 5.11 -17.43 20.75
CA MET A 1 4.82 -18.05 19.43
C MET A 1 5.91 -19.08 19.17
N HIS A 2 5.59 -20.37 19.25
CA HIS A 2 6.59 -21.44 19.18
C HIS A 2 7.26 -21.46 17.78
N PRO A 3 8.61 -21.53 17.68
CA PRO A 3 9.32 -21.51 16.40
C PRO A 3 8.78 -22.52 15.37
N ALA A 4 8.32 -23.69 15.84
CA ALA A 4 7.72 -24.71 14.98
C ALA A 4 6.42 -24.25 14.28
N VAL A 5 5.63 -23.36 14.90
CA VAL A 5 4.38 -22.84 14.29
C VAL A 5 4.69 -21.91 13.11
N LYS A 6 5.77 -21.14 13.21
CA LYS A 6 6.23 -20.26 12.12
C LYS A 6 6.78 -21.07 10.94
N ILE A 7 7.48 -22.16 11.25
CA ILE A 7 7.99 -23.11 10.25
C ILE A 7 6.83 -23.82 9.56
N LEU A 8 5.83 -24.29 10.31
CA LEU A 8 4.65 -24.96 9.75
C LEU A 8 3.80 -24.00 8.89
N GLY A 9 3.62 -22.76 9.33
CA GLY A 9 2.94 -21.72 8.55
C GLY A 9 3.67 -21.41 7.24
N GLY A 10 5.01 -21.41 7.27
CA GLY A 10 5.83 -21.28 6.06
C GLY A 10 5.66 -22.47 5.11
N ILE A 11 5.66 -23.70 5.62
CA ILE A 11 5.46 -24.91 4.81
C ILE A 11 4.07 -24.92 4.17
N ILE A 12 3.03 -24.51 4.91
CA ILE A 12 1.66 -24.40 4.39
C ILE A 12 1.58 -23.35 3.26
N LEU A 13 2.21 -22.18 3.42
CA LEU A 13 2.29 -21.16 2.36
C LEU A 13 3.00 -21.68 1.11
N VAL A 14 4.06 -22.48 1.29
CA VAL A 14 4.79 -23.11 0.18
C VAL A 14 3.91 -24.13 -0.55
N VAL A 15 3.16 -24.95 0.18
CA VAL A 15 2.23 -25.93 -0.41
C VAL A 15 1.08 -25.23 -1.14
N ILE A 16 0.51 -24.17 -0.57
CA ILE A 16 -0.53 -23.35 -1.21
C ILE A 16 0.02 -22.68 -2.48
N GLY A 17 1.22 -22.13 -2.44
CA GLY A 17 1.89 -21.55 -3.60
C GLY A 17 2.16 -22.58 -4.70
N LEU A 18 2.60 -23.78 -4.33
CA LEU A 18 2.81 -24.88 -5.28
C LEU A 18 1.49 -25.37 -5.89
N GLY A 19 0.40 -25.41 -5.11
CA GLY A 19 -0.94 -25.75 -5.60
C GLY A 19 -1.46 -24.75 -6.63
N LEU A 20 -1.39 -23.44 -6.32
CA LEU A 20 -1.77 -22.37 -7.25
C LEU A 20 -0.92 -22.36 -8.53
N PHE A 21 0.35 -22.73 -8.40
CA PHE A 21 1.26 -22.84 -9.53
C PHE A 21 0.94 -24.04 -10.42
N LEU A 22 0.67 -25.21 -9.85
CA LEU A 22 0.28 -26.40 -10.63
C LEU A 22 -1.10 -26.24 -11.28
N ASP A 23 -2.06 -25.63 -10.57
CA ASP A 23 -3.36 -25.24 -11.11
C ASP A 23 -3.17 -24.35 -12.33
N SER A 24 -2.26 -23.36 -12.27
CA SER A 24 -1.93 -22.49 -13.40
C SER A 24 -1.28 -23.14 -14.61
N LEU A 25 -0.74 -24.37 -14.48
CA LEU A 25 -0.17 -25.13 -15.60
C LEU A 25 -1.18 -26.06 -16.24
N TYR A 26 -2.08 -26.67 -15.45
CA TYR A 26 -3.09 -27.60 -15.96
C TYR A 26 -4.15 -26.92 -16.82
N SER A 27 -4.78 -25.89 -16.27
CA SER A 27 -5.14 -24.66 -16.98
C SER A 27 -4.54 -24.20 -18.33
N HIS A 28 -3.29 -24.41 -18.77
CA HIS A 28 -2.86 -23.66 -19.96
C HIS A 28 -3.34 -24.40 -21.21
N ILE A 29 -3.78 -25.65 -21.01
CA ILE A 29 -4.56 -26.50 -21.90
C ILE A 29 -6.08 -26.20 -21.75
N THR A 30 -6.53 -25.67 -20.61
CA THR A 30 -7.88 -25.15 -20.30
C THR A 30 -7.80 -23.75 -19.66
N ARG A 31 -7.39 -22.74 -20.43
CA ARG A 31 -6.79 -21.43 -20.01
C ARG A 31 -6.86 -21.05 -18.49
N ILE A 32 -5.78 -21.22 -17.72
CA ILE A 32 -5.49 -20.52 -16.44
C ILE A 32 -4.17 -19.73 -16.60
N ALA A 33 -4.18 -18.53 -16.05
CA ALA A 33 -3.22 -17.47 -16.35
C ALA A 33 -2.70 -16.88 -15.02
N TRP A 34 -2.16 -17.71 -14.12
CA TRP A 34 -1.93 -17.25 -12.74
C TRP A 34 -0.88 -16.14 -12.60
N LEU A 35 0.19 -16.17 -13.40
CA LEU A 35 1.19 -15.09 -13.40
C LEU A 35 0.67 -13.81 -14.06
N ASP A 36 -0.11 -13.96 -15.13
CA ASP A 36 -0.81 -12.82 -15.72
C ASP A 36 -1.82 -12.25 -14.73
N ASN A 37 -2.54 -13.09 -13.99
CA ASN A 37 -3.45 -12.68 -12.91
C ASN A 37 -2.69 -11.97 -11.79
N PHE A 38 -1.53 -12.48 -11.40
CA PHE A 38 -0.69 -11.83 -10.38
C PHE A 38 -0.20 -10.47 -10.85
N LEU A 39 0.28 -10.37 -12.09
CA LEU A 39 0.74 -9.12 -12.69
C LEU A 39 -0.41 -8.14 -12.92
N ILE A 40 -1.60 -8.60 -13.28
CA ILE A 40 -2.81 -7.78 -13.42
C ILE A 40 -3.21 -7.19 -12.06
N VAL A 41 -3.19 -8.00 -11.00
CA VAL A 41 -3.50 -7.53 -9.65
C VAL A 41 -2.44 -6.52 -9.18
N LEU A 42 -1.17 -6.83 -9.38
CA LEU A 42 -0.06 -5.96 -8.99
C LEU A 42 -0.10 -4.63 -9.75
N THR A 43 -0.27 -4.68 -11.08
CA THR A 43 -0.38 -3.47 -11.91
C THR A 43 -1.68 -2.70 -11.67
N GLY A 44 -2.74 -3.34 -11.18
CA GLY A 44 -3.99 -2.68 -10.80
C GLY A 44 -3.91 -1.94 -9.46
N ILE A 45 -3.17 -2.49 -8.47
CA ILE A 45 -3.09 -1.88 -7.14
C ILE A 45 -2.07 -0.73 -7.06
N ILE A 46 -0.97 -0.83 -7.81
CA ILE A 46 0.12 0.16 -7.77
C ILE A 46 -0.39 1.59 -8.10
N PRO A 47 -1.15 1.84 -9.18
CA PRO A 47 -1.63 3.18 -9.52
C PRO A 47 -2.52 3.78 -8.43
N ILE A 48 -3.44 2.99 -7.87
CA ILE A 48 -4.35 3.44 -6.80
C ILE A 48 -3.54 3.81 -5.56
N PHE A 49 -2.55 2.99 -5.22
CA PHE A 49 -1.66 3.25 -4.08
C PHE A 49 -0.86 4.54 -4.27
N LEU A 50 -0.32 4.79 -5.47
CA LEU A 50 0.40 6.02 -5.79
C LEU A 50 -0.50 7.26 -5.73
N ILE A 51 -1.75 7.18 -6.19
CA ILE A 51 -2.71 8.27 -6.10
C ILE A 51 -3.01 8.61 -4.64
N LEU A 52 -3.27 7.59 -3.81
CA LEU A 52 -3.53 7.78 -2.38
C LEU A 52 -2.32 8.38 -1.66
N LEU A 53 -1.13 7.90 -1.96
CA LEU A 53 0.11 8.44 -1.41
C LEU A 53 0.31 9.91 -1.84
N GLY A 54 0.09 10.22 -3.12
CA GLY A 54 0.16 11.59 -3.63
C GLY A 54 -0.85 12.54 -2.96
N LEU A 55 -2.11 12.10 -2.81
CA LEU A 55 -3.14 12.85 -2.09
C LEU A 55 -2.77 13.07 -0.62
N PHE A 56 -2.21 12.05 0.03
CA PHE A 56 -1.75 12.15 1.41
C PHE A 56 -0.64 13.20 1.57
N VAL A 57 0.34 13.23 0.66
CA VAL A 57 1.41 14.24 0.67
C VAL A 57 0.85 15.65 0.45
N VAL A 58 -0.03 15.84 -0.53
CA VAL A 58 -0.65 17.16 -0.78
C VAL A 58 -1.47 17.62 0.43
N TRP A 59 -2.18 16.71 1.08
CA TRP A 59 -2.98 17.02 2.26
C TRP A 59 -2.10 17.48 3.43
N LEU A 60 -0.96 16.83 3.67
CA LEU A 60 0.01 17.25 4.68
C LEU A 60 0.56 18.66 4.41
N GLU A 61 0.96 18.94 3.17
CA GLU A 61 1.48 20.26 2.78
C GLU A 61 0.43 21.37 3.00
N ILE A 62 -0.84 21.10 2.67
CA ILE A 62 -1.94 22.04 2.91
C ILE A 62 -2.12 22.32 4.40
N ASP A 63 -1.93 21.31 5.25
CA ASP A 63 -2.06 21.45 6.70
C ASP A 63 -0.92 22.32 7.27
N GLU A 64 0.33 22.06 6.88
CA GLU A 64 1.49 22.85 7.28
C GLU A 64 1.36 24.33 6.86
N LEU A 65 0.88 24.58 5.63
CA LEU A 65 0.63 25.94 5.14
C LEU A 65 -0.44 26.68 5.96
N LYS A 66 -1.45 25.98 6.48
CA LYS A 66 -2.46 26.59 7.36
C LYS A 66 -1.86 26.94 8.71
N THR A 67 -1.10 26.03 9.31
CA THR A 67 -0.42 26.27 10.59
C THR A 67 0.55 27.44 10.53
N LEU A 68 1.33 27.56 9.45
CA LEU A 68 2.23 28.70 9.24
C LEU A 68 1.45 30.03 9.17
N LYS A 69 0.32 30.06 8.44
CA LYS A 69 -0.54 31.26 8.35
C LYS A 69 -1.14 31.65 9.71
N GLU A 70 -1.53 30.69 10.52
CA GLU A 70 -2.07 30.92 11.86
C GLU A 70 -1.01 31.52 12.81
N LEU A 71 0.20 30.98 12.78
CA LEU A 71 1.34 31.48 13.57
C LEU A 71 1.68 32.94 13.20
N GLU A 72 1.78 33.25 11.90
CA GLU A 72 2.01 34.62 11.45
C GLU A 72 0.91 35.60 11.88
N ALA A 73 -0.34 35.15 11.82
CA ALA A 73 -1.48 35.96 12.24
C ALA A 73 -1.45 36.25 13.75
N GLU A 74 -1.04 35.28 14.57
CA GLU A 74 -0.88 35.46 16.01
C GLU A 74 0.27 36.44 16.35
N GLU A 75 1.43 36.30 15.69
CA GLU A 75 2.54 37.24 15.87
C GLU A 75 2.16 38.68 15.51
N LYS A 76 1.50 38.89 14.37
CA LYS A 76 1.03 40.21 13.94
C LYS A 76 0.04 40.81 14.95
N ARG A 77 -0.85 40.00 15.53
CA ARG A 77 -1.79 40.44 16.59
C ARG A 77 -1.05 40.82 17.88
N LYS A 78 -0.04 40.05 18.30
CA LYS A 78 0.79 40.37 19.47
C LYS A 78 1.58 41.67 19.28
N ARG A 79 2.16 41.89 18.09
CA ARG A 79 2.88 43.14 17.76
C ARG A 79 1.98 44.37 17.74
N ARG A 80 0.71 44.25 17.33
CA ARG A 80 -0.25 45.37 17.34
C ARG A 80 -0.81 45.72 18.72
N LYS A 81 -0.75 44.79 19.68
CA LYS A 81 -1.23 44.99 21.06
C LYS A 81 -0.16 45.51 22.01
N LYS A 82 1.10 45.58 21.58
CA LYS A 82 2.25 46.06 22.35
C LYS A 82 2.65 47.44 21.86
#